data_AF-A0A552IVP5-F1
#
_entry.id   AF-A0A552IVP5-F1
#
_cell.length_a   1.000
_cell.length_b   1.000
_cell.length_c   1.000
_cell.angle_alpha   90.00
_cell.angle_beta   90.00
_cell.angle_gamma   90.00
#
_symmetry.space_group_name_H-M   'P 1'
#
loop_
_entity.id
_entity.type
_entity.pdbx_description
1 polymer ?
#
loop_
_entity_poly.entity_id
_entity_poly.type
_entity_poly.pdbx_seq_one_letter_code
_entity_poly.pdbx_strand_id
1 'polypeptide(L)'
;MLDQTRQQIADSSTQQNVIELIEKIIIYKFPQKSRQELQAMFNLTEWKQTKFYQEAKEEGKIEGKLEGKLEGKLEGKLEGKLEGKLEGKLEAKLEMIPILFRLGLNDKQIAQELGITIDIVRQFIVNQNN
;
A
#
# COMPACT_ATOMS: atom_id res chain seq x y z
N MET A 1 21.11 25.04 -21.48
CA MET A 1 21.58 25.79 -20.30
C MET A 1 22.59 24.97 -19.49
N LEU A 2 22.21 23.82 -18.91
CA LEU A 2 23.15 22.98 -18.15
C LEU A 2 24.33 22.53 -19.00
N ASP A 3 24.09 22.10 -20.24
CA ASP A 3 25.15 21.70 -21.17
C ASP A 3 26.16 22.82 -21.45
N GLN A 4 25.68 24.08 -21.48
CA GLN A 4 26.55 25.25 -21.66
C GLN A 4 27.41 25.47 -20.42
N THR A 5 26.84 25.37 -19.22
CA THR A 5 27.59 25.43 -17.96
C THR A 5 28.67 24.35 -17.92
N ARG A 6 28.36 23.14 -18.42
CA ARG A 6 29.32 22.03 -18.48
C ARG A 6 30.47 22.25 -19.48
N GLN A 7 30.23 23.01 -20.54
CA GLN A 7 31.25 23.32 -21.55
C GLN A 7 32.11 24.54 -21.18
N GLN A 8 31.55 25.51 -20.43
CA GLN A 8 32.21 26.78 -20.14
C GLN A 8 33.04 26.76 -18.85
N ILE A 9 32.72 25.87 -17.91
CA ILE A 9 33.42 25.78 -16.62
C ILE A 9 34.26 24.50 -16.61
N ALA A 10 35.59 24.66 -16.65
CA ALA A 10 36.53 23.54 -16.63
C ALA A 10 36.70 22.91 -15.24
N ASP A 11 36.57 23.71 -14.17
CA ASP A 11 36.65 23.21 -12.81
C ASP A 11 35.35 22.47 -12.44
N SER A 12 35.48 21.16 -12.22
CA SER A 12 34.35 20.27 -11.96
C SER A 12 33.56 20.64 -10.70
N SER A 13 34.25 21.13 -9.65
CA SER A 13 33.60 21.54 -8.39
C SER A 13 32.73 22.78 -8.59
N THR A 14 33.29 23.81 -9.23
CA THR A 14 32.56 25.04 -9.57
C THR A 14 31.41 24.76 -10.53
N GLN A 15 31.65 23.91 -11.53
CA GLN A 15 30.63 23.47 -12.48
C GLN A 15 29.45 22.81 -11.75
N GLN A 16 29.71 21.89 -10.81
CA GLN A 16 28.67 21.26 -10.00
C GLN A 16 27.91 22.26 -9.14
N ASN A 17 28.61 23.15 -8.44
CA ASN A 17 27.98 24.18 -7.58
C ASN A 17 27.06 25.11 -8.40
N VAL A 18 27.49 25.52 -9.59
CA VAL A 18 26.68 26.37 -10.49
C VAL A 18 25.46 25.62 -11.01
N ILE A 19 25.61 24.35 -11.37
CA ILE A 19 24.50 23.48 -11.78
C ILE A 19 23.47 23.33 -10.65
N GLU A 20 23.92 23.03 -9.42
CA GLU A 20 23.03 22.93 -8.25
C GLU A 20 22.29 24.24 -7.96
N LEU A 21 22.97 25.39 -8.10
CA LEU A 21 22.36 26.70 -7.91
C LEU A 21 21.28 26.98 -8.97
N ILE A 22 21.57 26.69 -10.23
CA ILE A 22 20.63 26.82 -11.35
C ILE A 22 19.37 25.99 -11.09
N GLU A 23 19.52 24.74 -10.68
CA GLU A 23 18.41 23.85 -10.38
C GLU A 23 17.52 24.39 -9.27
N LYS A 24 18.12 24.83 -8.15
CA LYS A 24 17.39 25.44 -7.04
C LYS A 24 16.63 26.69 -7.48
N ILE A 25 17.24 27.54 -8.31
CA ILE A 25 16.59 28.74 -8.85
C ILE A 25 15.40 28.35 -9.73
N ILE A 26 15.57 27.40 -10.65
CA ILE A 26 14.48 26.97 -11.55
C ILE A 26 13.30 26.45 -10.74
N ILE A 27 13.53 25.58 -9.76
CA ILE A 27 12.47 25.00 -8.95
C ILE A 27 11.77 26.07 -8.11
N TYR A 28 12.54 26.95 -7.46
CA TYR A 28 12.00 28.03 -6.64
C TYR A 28 11.21 29.06 -7.47
N LYS A 29 11.67 29.39 -8.68
CA LYS A 29 11.02 30.37 -9.56
C LYS A 29 9.81 29.81 -10.29
N PHE A 30 9.74 28.50 -10.51
CA PHE A 30 8.68 27.86 -11.27
C PHE A 30 8.05 26.67 -10.52
N PRO A 31 7.47 26.89 -9.32
CA PRO A 31 7.00 25.81 -8.46
C PRO A 31 5.81 25.03 -9.04
N GLN A 32 5.05 25.63 -9.96
CA GLN A 32 3.87 25.03 -10.58
C GLN A 32 4.15 24.39 -11.95
N LYS A 33 5.39 24.48 -12.45
CA LYS A 33 5.76 23.88 -13.73
C LYS A 33 6.17 22.43 -13.52
N SER A 34 5.65 21.57 -14.39
CA SER A 34 6.08 20.19 -14.44
C SER A 34 7.54 20.09 -14.88
N ARG A 35 8.17 18.98 -14.50
CA ARG A 35 9.53 18.66 -14.95
C ARG A 35 9.67 18.75 -16.48
N GLN A 36 8.70 18.23 -17.21
CA GLN A 36 8.72 18.20 -18.68
C GLN A 36 8.68 19.62 -19.27
N GLU A 37 7.84 20.50 -18.71
CA GLU A 37 7.79 21.91 -19.11
C GLU A 37 9.10 22.62 -18.81
N LEU A 38 9.71 22.40 -17.64
CA LEU A 38 10.99 22.98 -17.29
C LEU A 38 12.10 22.52 -18.24
N GLN A 39 12.13 21.21 -18.56
CA GLN A 39 13.09 20.67 -19.52
C GLN A 39 12.96 21.31 -20.90
N ALA A 40 11.73 21.54 -21.37
CA ALA A 40 11.48 22.23 -22.63
C ALA A 40 11.89 23.71 -22.57
N MET A 41 11.54 24.42 -21.49
CA MET A 41 11.82 25.86 -21.33
C MET A 41 13.32 26.16 -21.23
N PHE A 42 14.10 25.31 -20.56
CA PHE A 42 15.53 25.54 -20.29
C PHE A 42 16.48 24.64 -21.10
N ASN A 43 15.92 23.82 -22.01
CA ASN A 43 16.60 22.83 -22.82
C ASN A 43 17.53 21.93 -21.97
N LEU A 44 16.92 21.19 -21.04
CA LEU A 44 17.61 20.39 -20.01
C LEU A 44 17.58 18.91 -20.39
N THR A 45 18.65 18.44 -21.02
CA THR A 45 18.80 17.07 -21.56
C THR A 45 19.23 16.06 -20.48
N GLU A 46 20.03 16.49 -19.49
CA GLU A 46 20.62 15.61 -18.47
C GLU A 46 20.08 15.80 -17.04
N TRP A 47 18.89 16.41 -16.88
CA TRP A 47 18.32 16.74 -15.56
C TRP A 47 18.24 15.55 -14.60
N LYS A 48 18.13 14.31 -15.11
CA LYS A 48 18.09 13.09 -14.28
C LYS A 48 19.43 12.74 -13.60
N GLN A 49 20.54 13.25 -14.13
CA GLN A 49 21.88 13.02 -13.57
C GLN A 49 22.20 13.98 -12.43
N THR A 50 21.36 15.00 -12.23
CA THR A 50 21.57 16.03 -11.23
C THR A 50 21.42 15.48 -9.83
N LYS A 51 22.17 16.02 -8.88
CA LYS A 51 22.13 15.55 -7.48
C LYS A 51 20.73 15.75 -6.89
N PHE A 52 20.13 16.91 -7.12
CA PHE A 52 18.77 17.21 -6.67
C PHE A 52 17.75 16.19 -7.17
N TYR A 53 17.81 15.81 -8.46
CA TYR A 53 16.90 14.80 -9.00
C TYR A 53 17.08 13.43 -8.33
N GLN A 54 18.33 13.02 -8.11
CA GLN A 54 18.64 11.74 -7.51
C GLN A 54 18.15 11.69 -6.05
N GLU A 55 18.37 12.76 -5.29
CA GLU A 55 17.87 12.92 -3.92
C GLU A 55 16.34 12.86 -3.87
N ALA A 56 15.65 13.69 -4.67
CA ALA A 56 14.18 13.69 -4.70
C ALA A 56 13.59 12.33 -5.13
N LYS A 57 14.27 11.61 -6.03
CA LYS A 57 13.86 10.26 -6.45
C LYS A 57 14.05 9.24 -5.32
N GLU A 58 15.16 9.31 -4.59
CA GLU A 58 15.42 8.40 -3.48
C GLU A 58 14.50 8.69 -2.30
N GLU A 59 14.25 9.96 -1.98
CA GLU A 59 13.25 10.37 -0.98
C GLU A 59 11.87 9.78 -1.32
N GLY A 60 11.36 10.00 -2.54
CA GLY A 60 10.06 9.44 -2.94
C GLY A 60 10.01 7.91 -2.93
N LYS A 61 11.14 7.24 -3.18
CA LYS A 61 11.23 5.76 -3.06
C LYS A 61 11.20 5.30 -1.60
N ILE A 62 11.87 6.04 -0.70
CA ILE A 62 11.85 5.78 0.73
C ILE A 62 10.43 6.00 1.27
N GLU A 63 9.80 7.12 0.94
CA GLU A 63 8.43 7.44 1.31
C GLU A 63 7.46 6.37 0.83
N GLY A 64 7.46 6.05 -0.47
CA GLY A 64 6.56 5.03 -1.02
C GLY A 64 6.77 3.63 -0.43
N LYS A 65 8.01 3.28 -0.06
CA LYS A 65 8.29 2.01 0.64
C LYS A 65 7.78 2.03 2.08
N LEU A 66 7.91 3.16 2.78
CA LEU A 66 7.42 3.32 4.15
C LEU A 66 5.89 3.30 4.18
N GLU A 67 5.24 4.07 3.31
CA GLU A 67 3.78 4.12 3.16
C GLU A 67 3.24 2.73 2.81
N GLY A 68 3.73 2.10 1.74
CA GLY A 68 3.24 0.78 1.33
C GLY A 68 3.46 -0.31 2.39
N LYS A 69 4.54 -0.22 3.19
CA LYS A 69 4.76 -1.15 4.32
C LYS A 69 3.80 -0.89 5.48
N LEU A 70 3.50 0.37 5.77
CA LEU A 70 2.56 0.75 6.83
C LEU A 70 1.14 0.35 6.46
N GLU A 71 0.70 0.70 5.25
CA GLU A 71 -0.62 0.36 4.70
C GLU A 71 -0.82 -1.16 4.70
N GLY A 72 0.06 -1.91 4.03
CA GLY A 72 -0.07 -3.37 3.96
C GLY A 72 -0.04 -4.06 5.33
N LYS A 73 0.70 -3.52 6.32
CA LYS A 73 0.70 -4.04 7.69
C LYS A 73 -0.61 -3.74 8.42
N LEU A 74 -1.19 -2.56 8.22
CA LEU A 74 -2.44 -2.17 8.86
C LEU A 74 -3.62 -2.94 8.26
N GLU A 75 -3.69 -3.01 6.94
CA GLU A 75 -4.71 -3.75 6.20
C GLU A 75 -4.68 -5.23 6.59
N GLY A 76 -3.52 -5.91 6.43
CA GLY A 76 -3.42 -7.33 6.76
C GLY A 76 -3.70 -7.65 8.23
N LYS A 77 -3.39 -6.74 9.16
CA LYS A 77 -3.74 -6.91 10.58
C LYS A 77 -5.23 -6.75 10.84
N LEU A 78 -5.89 -5.79 10.17
CA LEU A 78 -7.32 -5.56 10.33
C LEU A 78 -8.13 -6.69 9.70
N GLU A 79 -7.80 -7.07 8.47
CA GLU A 79 -8.41 -8.19 7.75
C GLU A 79 -8.28 -9.48 8.55
N GLY A 80 -7.05 -9.89 8.89
CA GLY A 80 -6.84 -11.13 9.65
C GLY A 80 -7.52 -11.15 11.02
N LYS A 81 -7.65 -9.99 11.69
CA LYS A 81 -8.38 -9.90 12.97
C LYS A 81 -9.89 -10.02 12.77
N LEU A 82 -10.43 -9.44 11.70
CA LEU A 82 -11.86 -9.50 11.39
C LEU A 82 -12.25 -10.91 10.93
N GLU A 83 -11.49 -11.48 10.00
CA GLU A 83 -11.68 -12.85 9.51
C GLU A 83 -11.61 -13.85 10.66
N GLY A 84 -10.52 -13.86 11.43
CA GLY A 84 -10.38 -14.78 12.56
C GLY A 84 -11.47 -14.62 13.63
N LYS A 85 -12.01 -13.41 13.83
CA LYS A 85 -13.14 -13.19 14.76
C LYS A 85 -14.46 -13.71 14.20
N LEU A 86 -14.67 -13.62 12.89
CA LEU A 86 -15.88 -14.12 12.23
C LEU A 86 -15.84 -15.64 12.12
N GLU A 87 -14.72 -16.20 11.68
CA GLU A 87 -14.47 -17.64 11.61
C GLU A 87 -14.61 -18.28 12.99
N GLY A 88 -13.89 -17.78 14.01
CA GLY A 88 -14.00 -18.35 15.36
C GLY A 88 -15.40 -18.25 15.97
N LYS A 89 -16.18 -17.21 15.62
CA LYS A 89 -17.60 -17.12 16.02
C LYS A 89 -18.46 -18.15 15.30
N LEU A 90 -18.19 -18.43 14.03
CA LEU A 90 -18.92 -19.43 13.27
C LEU A 90 -18.56 -20.83 13.75
N GLU A 91 -17.27 -21.13 13.91
CA GLU A 91 -16.77 -22.40 14.45
C GLU A 91 -17.39 -22.70 15.82
N ALA A 92 -17.37 -21.74 16.76
CA ALA A 92 -17.99 -21.92 18.07
C ALA A 92 -19.49 -22.24 17.97
N LYS A 93 -20.22 -21.63 17.03
CA LYS A 93 -21.62 -21.97 16.77
C LYS A 93 -21.76 -23.39 16.22
N LEU A 94 -20.90 -23.79 15.28
CA LEU A 94 -20.93 -25.14 14.70
C LEU A 94 -20.63 -26.22 15.74
N GLU A 95 -19.68 -25.98 16.66
CA GLU A 95 -19.37 -26.88 17.77
C GLU A 95 -20.55 -27.10 18.73
N MET A 96 -21.50 -26.17 18.79
CA MET A 96 -22.72 -26.33 19.60
C MET A 96 -23.75 -27.25 18.95
N ILE A 97 -23.68 -27.50 17.64
CA ILE A 97 -24.68 -28.29 16.90
C ILE A 97 -24.85 -29.70 17.50
N PRO A 98 -23.79 -30.50 17.74
CA PRO A 98 -23.92 -31.83 18.34
C PRO A 98 -24.51 -31.82 19.76
N ILE A 99 -24.25 -30.76 20.52
CA ILE A 99 -24.78 -30.61 21.88
C ILE A 99 -26.29 -30.35 21.81
N LEU A 100 -26.70 -29.39 20.99
CA LEU A 100 -28.11 -29.03 20.82
C LEU A 100 -28.93 -30.19 20.23
N PHE A 101 -28.34 -30.95 19.31
CA PHE A 101 -28.98 -32.15 18.76
C PHE A 101 -29.20 -33.23 19.84
N ARG A 102 -28.20 -33.49 20.70
CA ARG A 102 -28.34 -34.41 21.85
C ARG A 102 -29.40 -33.96 22.86
N LEU A 103 -29.66 -32.66 22.95
CA LEU A 103 -30.73 -32.09 23.76
C LEU A 103 -32.12 -32.20 23.10
N GLY A 104 -32.22 -32.80 21.91
CA GLY A 104 -33.48 -33.09 21.22
C GLY A 104 -33.98 -31.96 20.32
N LEU A 105 -33.17 -30.94 20.03
CA LEU A 105 -33.54 -29.89 19.09
C LEU A 105 -33.44 -30.39 17.65
N ASN A 106 -34.39 -29.98 16.81
CA ASN A 106 -34.34 -30.24 15.37
C ASN A 106 -33.54 -29.15 14.61
N ASP A 107 -33.16 -29.43 13.35
CA ASP A 107 -32.35 -28.53 12.50
C ASP A 107 -32.86 -27.08 12.49
N LYS A 108 -34.19 -26.89 12.46
CA LYS A 108 -34.82 -25.55 12.40
C LYS A 108 -34.61 -24.80 13.71
N GLN A 109 -34.78 -25.48 14.84
CA GLN A 109 -34.55 -24.92 16.16
C GLN A 109 -33.07 -24.61 16.37
N ILE A 110 -32.17 -25.52 15.98
CA ILE A 110 -30.71 -25.30 16.09
C ILE A 110 -30.27 -24.08 15.25
N ALA A 111 -30.74 -23.98 14.01
CA ALA A 111 -30.45 -22.84 13.14
C ALA A 111 -30.94 -21.52 13.76
N GLN A 112 -32.14 -21.52 14.33
CA GLN A 112 -32.72 -20.37 15.01
C GLN A 112 -31.93 -19.97 16.26
N GLU A 113 -31.59 -20.92 17.15
CA GLU A 113 -30.87 -20.66 18.40
C GLU A 113 -29.43 -20.16 18.15
N LEU A 114 -28.77 -20.71 17.13
CA LEU A 114 -27.41 -20.31 16.77
C LEU A 114 -27.38 -19.09 15.84
N GLY A 115 -28.53 -18.65 15.32
CA GLY A 115 -28.61 -17.57 14.34
C GLY A 115 -27.75 -17.85 13.10
N ILE A 116 -27.87 -19.07 12.55
CA ILE A 116 -27.24 -19.54 11.32
C ILE A 116 -28.30 -20.12 10.39
N THR A 117 -27.95 -20.46 9.15
CA THR A 117 -28.90 -21.05 8.22
C THR A 117 -29.11 -22.54 8.48
N ILE A 118 -30.30 -23.05 8.13
CA ILE A 118 -30.61 -24.48 8.23
C ILE A 118 -29.66 -25.32 7.35
N ASP A 119 -29.22 -24.77 6.21
CA ASP A 119 -28.33 -25.46 5.29
C ASP A 119 -26.95 -25.67 5.90
N ILE A 120 -26.42 -24.69 6.65
CA ILE A 120 -25.17 -24.83 7.40
C ILE A 120 -25.28 -25.95 8.43
N VAL A 121 -26.40 -26.02 9.17
CA VAL A 121 -26.65 -27.08 10.15
C VAL A 121 -26.66 -28.46 9.49
N ARG A 122 -27.36 -28.59 8.36
CA ARG A 122 -27.45 -29.85 7.61
C ARG A 122 -26.10 -30.25 7.01
N GLN A 123 -25.37 -29.32 6.40
CA GLN A 123 -24.04 -29.58 5.84
C GLN A 123 -23.07 -30.05 6.93
N PHE A 124 -23.10 -29.44 8.11
CA PHE A 124 -22.27 -29.86 9.24
C PHE A 124 -22.56 -31.32 9.63
N ILE A 125 -23.84 -31.70 9.75
CA ILE A 125 -24.26 -33.06 10.09
C ILE A 125 -23.84 -34.06 9.00
N VAL A 126 -24.00 -33.71 7.72
CA VAL A 126 -23.58 -34.56 6.59
C VAL A 126 -22.07 -34.79 6.60
N ASN A 127 -21.28 -33.76 6.87
CA ASN A 127 -19.82 -33.83 6.88
C ASN A 127 -19.25 -34.61 8.07
N GLN A 128 -19.96 -34.74 9.20
CA GLN A 128 -19.53 -35.57 10.33
C GLN A 128 -19.87 -37.06 10.18
N ASN A 129 -20.80 -37.40 9.28
CA ASN A 129 -21.24 -38.78 9.06
C ASN A 129 -20.53 -39.46 7.86
N ASN A 130 -19.61 -38.75 7.18
CA ASN A 130 -18.72 -39.26 6.14
C ASN A 130 -17.30 -39.42 6.69
#